data_AF-A0AAD9R3B3-F1
#
_entry.id   AF-A0AAD9R3B3-F1
#
_cell.length_a   1.000
_cell.length_b   1.000
_cell.length_c   1.000
_cell.angle_alpha   90.00
_cell.angle_beta   90.00
_cell.angle_gamma   90.00
#
_symmetry.space_group_name_H-M   'P 1'
#
loop_
_entity.id
_entity.type
_entity.pdbx_description
1 polymer ?
#
loop_
_entity_poly.entity_id
_entity_poly.type
_entity_poly.pdbx_seq_one_letter_code
_entity_poly.pdbx_strand_id
1 'polypeptide(L)'
;MLMNIGPTPDGRIDPILQERLLQMGDWLKVNGEAIYATKPWRVQNDTVTPDIWYTSKAGAVYAISLEWPAKDSKNELWMRNRTAITTLL
;
A
#
# COMPACT_ATOMS: atom_id res chain seq x y z
N MET A 1 -5.67 -10.89 5.21
CA MET A 1 -4.28 -11.41 5.22
C MET A 1 -3.97 -11.89 6.62
N LEU A 2 -3.25 -13.01 6.77
CA LEU A 2 -2.68 -13.47 8.03
C LEU A 2 -1.16 -13.58 7.84
N MET A 3 -0.39 -12.89 8.67
CA MET A 3 1.08 -12.92 8.61
C MET A 3 1.61 -13.83 9.72
N ASN A 4 2.34 -14.88 9.33
CA ASN A 4 2.95 -15.82 10.27
C ASN A 4 4.33 -15.33 10.67
N ILE A 5 4.65 -15.42 11.96
CA ILE A 5 5.96 -15.06 12.53
C ILE A 5 6.39 -16.15 13.49
N GLY A 6 7.57 -16.72 13.28
CA GLY A 6 8.16 -17.71 14.16
C GLY A 6 8.93 -17.01 15.29
N PRO A 7 8.61 -17.27 16.57
CA PRO A 7 9.42 -16.78 17.67
C PRO A 7 10.78 -17.50 17.71
N THR A 8 11.76 -16.85 18.33
CA THR A 8 13.04 -17.44 18.70
C THR A 8 12.84 -18.58 19.70
N PRO A 9 13.84 -19.45 19.93
CA PRO A 9 13.73 -20.56 20.88
C PRO A 9 13.38 -20.13 22.32
N ASP A 10 13.74 -18.90 22.72
CA ASP A 10 13.38 -18.30 24.00
C ASP A 10 12.02 -17.56 23.99
N GLY A 11 11.24 -17.71 22.91
CA GLY A 11 9.86 -17.23 22.80
C GLY A 11 9.70 -15.76 22.43
N ARG A 12 10.77 -15.08 22.01
CA ARG A 12 10.73 -13.67 21.60
C ARG A 12 10.56 -13.53 20.09
N ILE A 13 10.11 -12.37 19.63
CA ILE A 13 10.16 -12.04 18.20
C ILE A 13 11.58 -11.56 17.88
N ASP A 14 12.17 -12.05 16.79
CA ASP A 14 13.47 -11.58 16.33
C ASP A 14 13.43 -10.05 16.11
N PRO A 15 14.38 -9.27 16.65
CA PRO A 15 14.44 -7.82 16.48
C PRO A 15 14.27 -7.36 15.03
N ILE A 16 14.80 -8.10 14.04
CA ILE A 16 14.64 -7.73 12.63
C ILE A 16 13.18 -7.84 12.18
N LEU A 17 12.46 -8.87 12.63
CA LEU A 17 11.05 -9.06 12.29
C LEU A 17 10.19 -8.00 12.98
N GLN A 18 10.52 -7.65 14.23
CA GLN A 18 9.87 -6.57 14.93
C GLN A 18 10.03 -5.24 14.18
N GLU A 19 11.23 -4.91 13.72
CA GLU A 19 11.48 -3.68 12.94
C GLU A 19 10.65 -3.65 11.66
N ARG A 20 10.58 -4.76 10.92
CA ARG A 20 9.77 -4.85 9.68
C ARG A 20 8.27 -4.69 9.95
N LEU A 21 7.76 -5.28 11.03
CA LEU A 21 6.36 -5.11 11.44
C LEU A 21 6.04 -3.67 11.81
N LEU A 22 6.95 -2.99 12.50
CA LEU A 22 6.80 -1.58 12.86
C LEU A 22 6.79 -0.70 11.61
N GLN A 23 7.73 -0.90 10.68
CA GLN A 23 7.77 -0.19 9.39
C GLN A 23 6.47 -0.39 8.59
N MET A 24 5.96 -1.62 8.53
CA MET A 24 4.66 -1.91 7.89
C MET A 24 3.51 -1.19 8.62
N GLY A 25 3.51 -1.19 9.96
CA GLY A 25 2.52 -0.49 10.77
C GLY A 25 2.52 1.01 10.51
N ASP A 26 3.70 1.62 10.40
CA ASP A 26 3.83 3.05 10.10
C ASP A 26 3.33 3.40 8.70
N TRP A 27 3.60 2.55 7.71
CA TRP A 27 3.02 2.71 6.38
C TRP A 27 1.48 2.58 6.39
N LEU A 28 0.93 1.63 7.16
CA LEU A 28 -0.52 1.41 7.30
C LEU A 28 -1.22 2.53 8.07
N LYS A 29 -0.56 3.24 9.00
CA LYS A 29 -1.15 4.41 9.66
C LYS A 29 -1.52 5.51 8.66
N VAL A 30 -0.70 5.66 7.63
CA VAL A 30 -0.86 6.70 6.61
C VAL A 30 -1.77 6.22 5.48
N ASN A 31 -1.60 4.99 5.02
CA ASN A 31 -2.27 4.47 3.81
C ASN A 31 -3.42 3.49 4.11
N GLY A 32 -3.71 3.23 5.38
CA GLY A 32 -4.65 2.19 5.81
C GLY A 32 -6.09 2.40 5.34
N GLU A 33 -6.48 3.62 4.98
CA GLU A 33 -7.79 3.89 4.39
C GLU A 33 -8.01 3.12 3.08
N ALA A 34 -6.95 2.96 2.27
CA ALA A 34 -6.95 2.22 1.01
C ALA A 34 -6.90 0.68 1.20
N ILE A 35 -6.75 0.19 2.44
CA ILE A 35 -6.57 -1.23 2.74
C ILE A 35 -7.70 -1.77 3.63
N TYR A 36 -8.03 -1.06 4.70
CA TYR A 36 -9.00 -1.54 5.69
C TYR A 36 -10.44 -1.33 5.25
N ALA A 37 -11.19 -2.44 5.26
CA ALA A 37 -12.60 -2.52 4.84
C ALA A 37 -12.84 -2.07 3.38
N THR A 38 -11.79 -2.05 2.55
CA THR A 38 -11.93 -1.88 1.11
C THR A 38 -12.33 -3.20 0.46
N LYS A 39 -12.88 -3.12 -0.75
CA LYS A 39 -13.20 -4.26 -1.61
C LYS A 39 -12.35 -4.21 -2.88
N PRO A 40 -12.08 -5.37 -3.51
CA PRO A 40 -11.55 -5.40 -4.87
C PRO A 40 -12.31 -4.45 -5.80
N TRP A 41 -11.58 -3.67 -6.59
CA TRP A 41 -12.20 -2.93 -7.68
C TRP A 41 -12.49 -3.85 -8.87
N ARG A 42 -13.36 -3.40 -9.80
CA ARG A 42 -13.81 -4.18 -10.97
C ARG A 42 -12.65 -4.74 -11.79
N VAL A 43 -11.58 -3.96 -11.91
CA VAL A 43 -10.30 -4.36 -12.49
C VAL A 43 -9.27 -4.13 -11.39
N GLN A 44 -8.67 -5.21 -10.88
CA GLN A 44 -7.81 -5.15 -9.69
C GLN A 44 -6.39 -4.69 -10.00
N ASN A 45 -5.92 -4.92 -11.23
CA ASN A 45 -4.57 -4.63 -11.67
C ASN A 45 -4.63 -3.92 -13.03
N ASP A 46 -3.79 -2.91 -13.20
CA ASP A 46 -3.79 -2.10 -14.41
C ASP A 46 -3.12 -2.84 -15.58
N THR A 47 -3.78 -2.85 -16.74
CA THR A 47 -3.28 -3.56 -17.93
C THR A 47 -2.03 -2.90 -18.52
N VAL A 48 -1.84 -1.59 -18.32
CA VAL A 48 -0.73 -0.81 -18.89
C VAL A 48 0.40 -0.68 -17.88
N THR A 49 0.06 -0.56 -16.60
CA THR A 49 1.00 -0.36 -15.50
C THR A 49 0.88 -1.50 -14.47
N PRO A 50 1.57 -2.64 -14.68
CA PRO A 50 1.35 -3.86 -13.89
C PRO A 50 1.63 -3.69 -12.38
N ASP A 51 2.35 -2.64 -12.00
CA ASP A 51 2.66 -2.31 -10.61
C ASP A 51 1.57 -1.49 -9.90
N ILE A 52 0.43 -1.24 -10.56
CA ILE A 52 -0.71 -0.53 -9.96
C ILE A 52 -1.85 -1.49 -9.64
N TRP A 53 -2.32 -1.41 -8.40
CA TRP A 53 -3.43 -2.19 -7.87
C TRP A 53 -4.57 -1.31 -7.39
N TYR A 54 -5.81 -1.77 -7.54
CA TYR A 54 -7.00 -0.99 -7.21
C TYR A 54 -7.85 -1.64 -6.11
N THR A 55 -8.25 -0.81 -5.14
CA THR A 55 -9.26 -1.13 -4.12
C THR A 55 -10.35 -0.07 -4.13
N SER A 56 -11.50 -0.34 -3.52
CA SER A 56 -12.60 0.61 -3.46
C SER A 56 -13.33 0.58 -2.12
N LYS A 57 -13.84 1.74 -1.70
CA LYS A 57 -14.62 1.91 -0.48
C LYS A 57 -15.50 3.15 -0.60
N ALA A 58 -16.78 3.02 -0.25
CA ALA A 58 -17.73 4.14 -0.17
C ALA A 58 -17.77 5.06 -1.42
N GLY A 59 -17.66 4.49 -2.61
CA GLY A 59 -17.68 5.24 -3.88
C GLY A 59 -16.32 5.81 -4.31
N ALA A 60 -15.28 5.73 -3.47
CA ALA A 60 -13.92 6.05 -3.84
C ALA A 60 -13.18 4.82 -4.40
N VAL A 61 -12.33 5.05 -5.40
CA VAL A 61 -11.36 4.09 -5.94
C VAL A 61 -9.96 4.54 -5.56
N TYR A 62 -9.20 3.65 -4.94
CA TYR A 62 -7.82 3.88 -4.51
C TYR A 62 -6.88 3.16 -5.46
N ALA A 63 -5.80 3.84 -5.88
CA ALA A 63 -4.71 3.25 -6.65
C ALA A 63 -3.47 3.07 -5.77
N ILE A 64 -2.89 1.87 -5.76
CA ILE A 64 -1.72 1.49 -4.96
C ILE A 64 -0.59 1.17 -5.94
N SER A 65 0.44 2.01 -5.96
CA SER A 65 1.64 1.80 -6.78
C SER A 65 2.68 1.02 -5.99
N LEU A 66 3.20 -0.07 -6.56
CA LEU A 66 4.27 -0.88 -5.96
C LEU A 66 5.66 -0.32 -6.27
N GLU A 67 5.79 0.45 -7.34
CA GLU A 67 7.00 1.17 -7.67
C GLU A 67 6.83 2.66 -7.45
N TRP A 68 7.92 3.31 -7.04
CA TRP A 68 7.97 4.76 -7.12
C TRP A 68 8.03 5.14 -8.61
N PRO A 69 7.13 5.98 -9.09
CA PRO A 69 7.12 6.39 -10.49
C PRO A 69 8.47 7.00 -10.83
N ALA A 70 9.08 6.49 -11.91
CA ALA A 70 10.32 7.06 -12.42
C ALA A 70 10.17 8.57 -12.61
N LYS A 71 11.30 9.27 -12.48
CA LYS A 71 11.44 10.72 -12.65
C LYS A 71 11.10 11.15 -14.08
N ASP A 72 9.84 11.06 -14.45
CA ASP A 72 9.31 11.64 -15.66
C ASP A 72 8.51 12.88 -15.28
N SER A 73 9.01 14.01 -15.76
CA SER A 73 8.67 15.38 -15.35
C SER A 73 7.18 15.75 -15.47
N LYS A 74 6.37 14.95 -16.16
CA LYS A 74 4.91 15.12 -16.24
C LYS A 74 4.15 14.49 -15.08
N ASN A 75 4.72 13.48 -14.41
CA ASN A 75 4.04 12.74 -13.34
C ASN A 75 4.34 13.26 -11.93
N GLU A 76 5.50 13.90 -11.75
CA GLU A 76 5.91 14.44 -10.46
C GLU A 76 4.98 15.55 -9.94
N LEU A 77 4.44 16.41 -10.81
CA LEU A 77 3.67 17.58 -10.41
C LEU A 77 2.31 17.23 -9.78
N TRP A 78 1.69 16.12 -10.17
CA TRP A 78 0.44 15.66 -9.57
C TRP A 78 0.63 14.68 -8.41
N MET A 79 1.79 14.01 -8.31
CA MET A 79 2.11 13.04 -7.26
C MET A 79 2.88 13.63 -6.05
N ARG A 80 3.73 14.65 -6.22
CA ARG A 80 4.57 15.20 -5.12
C ARG A 80 3.80 15.87 -3.98
N ASN A 81 2.57 16.31 -4.23
CA ASN A 81 1.77 17.05 -3.24
C ASN A 81 0.68 16.23 -2.54
N ARG A 82 0.57 14.92 -2.81
CA ARG A 82 -0.34 14.04 -2.08
C ARG A 82 0.37 12.72 -1.82
N THR A 83 0.51 12.36 -0.54
CA THR A 83 0.80 10.99 -0.12
C THR A 83 -0.10 10.04 -0.92
N ALA A 84 0.51 9.06 -1.59
CA ALA A 84 -0.04 8.35 -2.74
C ALA A 84 -1.35 7.61 -2.45
N ILE A 85 -2.46 8.33 -2.49
CA ILE A 85 -3.83 7.85 -2.62
C ILE A 85 -4.55 8.83 -3.55
N THR A 86 -4.67 8.49 -4.83
CA THR A 86 -5.59 9.20 -5.74
C THR A 86 -6.95 8.54 -5.63
N THR A 87 -7.95 9.28 -5.13
CA THR A 87 -9.37 8.96 -5.33
C THR A 87 -9.72 9.36 -6.76
N LEU A 88 -10.03 8.40 -7.63
CA LEU A 88 -10.69 8.69 -8.92
C LEU A 88 -12.20 8.82 -8.67
N LEU A 89 -12.75 10.00 -8.99
CA LEU A 89 -14.19 10.22 -9.23
C LEU A 89 -14.51 9.85 -10.69
#